data_AF-A0A956NXA1-F1
#
_entry.id   AF-A0A956NXA1-F1
#
_cell.length_a   1.000
_cell.length_b   1.000
_cell.length_c   1.000
_cell.angle_alpha   90.00
_cell.angle_beta   90.00
_cell.angle_gamma   90.00
#
_symmetry.space_group_name_H-M   'P 1'
#
loop_
_entity.id
_entity.type
_entity.pdbx_description
1 polymer ?
#
loop_
_entity_poly.entity_id
_entity_poly.type
_entity_poly.pdbx_seq_one_letter_code
_entity_poly.pdbx_strand_id
1 'polypeptide(L)' 'KVSTRYHQLKRLGIDHDNALKTAASRKGYWRISRSEVLHRSITNKRLIQWGLKDLILLYERK' A
#
# COMPACT_ATOMS: atom_id res chain seq x y z
N LYS A 1 -4.26 16.42 -1.12
CA LYS A 1 -3.17 17.07 -0.32
C LYS A 1 -2.00 16.09 -0.18
N VAL A 2 -0.75 16.54 -0.41
CA VAL A 2 0.46 15.69 -0.30
C VAL A 2 0.71 15.24 1.14
N SER A 3 0.46 16.13 2.10
CA SER A 3 0.63 15.88 3.54
C SER A 3 -0.10 14.61 4.01
N THR A 4 -1.39 14.42 3.68
CA THR A 4 -2.14 13.24 4.13
C THR A 4 -1.53 11.92 3.63
N ARG A 5 -1.16 11.86 2.35
CA ARG A 5 -0.52 10.66 1.76
C ARG A 5 0.83 10.39 2.43
N TYR A 6 1.63 11.43 2.65
CA TYR A 6 2.91 11.32 3.33
C TYR A 6 2.76 10.79 4.77
N HIS A 7 1.86 11.38 5.58
CA HIS A 7 1.64 10.93 6.96
C HIS A 7 1.15 9.48 7.04
N GLN A 8 0.26 9.08 6.12
CA GLN A 8 -0.18 7.68 6.04
C GLN A 8 0.99 6.76 5.68
N LEU A 9 1.80 7.08 4.67
CA LEU A 9 2.97 6.28 4.30
C LEU A 9 3.98 6.15 5.47
N LYS A 10 4.22 7.24 6.21
CA LYS A 10 5.04 7.21 7.42
C LYS A 10 4.44 6.32 8.51
N ARG A 11 3.12 6.42 8.76
CA ARG A 11 2.40 5.55 9.71
C ARG A 11 2.47 4.07 9.31
N LEU A 12 2.54 3.78 8.01
CA LEU A 12 2.69 2.42 7.48
C LEU A 12 4.14 1.90 7.56
N GLY A 13 5.10 2.71 8.01
CA GLY A 13 6.50 2.32 8.21
C GLY A 13 7.44 2.61 7.04
N ILE A 14 7.02 3.44 6.08
CA ILE A 14 7.87 3.81 4.95
C ILE A 14 8.90 4.87 5.37
N ASP A 15 10.10 4.77 4.79
CA ASP A 15 11.17 5.74 4.95
C ASP A 15 10.75 7.16 4.51
N HIS A 16 11.37 8.19 5.09
CA HIS A 16 11.04 9.58 4.81
C HIS A 16 11.13 9.93 3.31
N ASP A 17 12.23 9.56 2.65
CA ASP A 17 12.49 9.95 1.27
C ASP A 17 11.52 9.26 0.32
N ASN A 18 11.29 7.97 0.54
CA ASN A 18 10.37 7.18 -0.27
C ASN A 18 8.91 7.61 -0.08
N ALA A 19 8.54 7.99 1.15
CA ALA A 19 7.21 8.52 1.45
C ALA A 19 6.99 9.86 0.75
N LEU A 20 7.97 10.77 0.79
CA LEU A 20 7.87 12.08 0.14
C LEU A 20 7.80 11.96 -1.38
N LYS A 21 8.69 11.15 -1.99
CA LYS A 21 8.70 10.87 -3.44
C LYS A 21 7.35 10.32 -3.91
N THR A 22 6.80 9.36 -3.18
CA THR A 22 5.52 8.72 -3.56
C THR A 22 4.33 9.65 -3.33
N ALA A 23 4.32 10.41 -2.23
CA ALA A 23 3.24 11.33 -1.92
C ALA A 23 3.19 12.56 -2.84
N ALA A 24 4.34 13.03 -3.35
CA ALA A 24 4.44 14.15 -4.29
C ALA A 24 4.34 13.71 -5.77
N SER A 25 4.39 12.39 -6.04
CA SER A 25 4.31 11.85 -7.40
C SER A 25 3.05 12.32 -8.15
N ARG A 26 3.25 12.71 -9.41
CA ARG A 26 2.18 13.09 -10.37
C ARG A 26 1.68 11.90 -11.19
N LYS A 27 2.22 10.70 -10.96
CA LYS A 27 1.72 9.47 -11.61
C LYS A 27 0.27 9.22 -11.19
N GLY A 28 -0.55 8.71 -12.11
CA GLY A 28 -1.93 8.31 -11.80
C GLY A 28 -1.99 7.14 -10.80
N TYR A 29 -3.13 6.97 -10.14
CA TYR A 29 -3.31 5.98 -9.07
C TYR A 29 -2.95 4.55 -9.49
N TRP A 30 -3.36 4.12 -10.68
CA TRP A 30 -3.04 2.80 -11.22
C TRP A 30 -1.54 2.56 -11.41
N ARG A 31 -0.78 3.60 -11.75
CA ARG A 31 0.68 3.47 -11.87
C ARG A 31 1.37 3.47 -10.51
N ILE A 32 0.77 4.11 -9.50
CA ILE A 32 1.29 4.13 -8.13
C ILE A 32 0.96 2.82 -7.39
N SER A 33 -0.18 2.18 -7.66
CA SER A 33 -0.57 0.92 -7.01
C SER A 33 0.47 -0.18 -7.22
N ARG A 34 1.08 -0.26 -8.40
CA ARG A 34 2.15 -1.22 -8.75
C ARG A 34 3.56 -0.77 -8.34
N SER A 35 3.70 0.29 -7.54
CA SER A 35 5.03 0.73 -7.07
C SER A 35 5.53 -0.13 -5.92
N GLU A 36 6.85 -0.32 -5.83
CA GLU A 36 7.48 -1.08 -4.74
C GLU A 36 7.12 -0.49 -3.36
N VAL A 37 7.06 0.83 -3.24
CA VAL A 37 6.70 1.54 -2.00
C VAL A 37 5.29 1.16 -1.54
N LEU A 38 4.33 1.04 -2.46
CA LEU A 38 2.98 0.61 -2.09
C LEU A 38 2.91 -0.88 -1.76
N HIS A 39 3.58 -1.76 -2.52
CA HIS A 39 3.61 -3.19 -2.17
C HIS A 39 4.28 -3.45 -0.82
N ARG A 40 5.31 -2.68 -0.45
CA ARG A 40 5.96 -2.77 0.86
C ARG A 40 5.07 -2.26 2.00
N SER A 41 4.30 -1.19 1.76
CA SER A 41 3.43 -0.61 2.79
C SER A 41 2.14 -1.40 3.00
N ILE A 42 1.52 -1.89 1.92
CA ILE A 42 0.25 -2.63 1.92
C ILE A 42 0.52 -4.08 1.51
N THR A 43 1.01 -4.88 2.47
CA THR A 43 1.24 -6.32 2.27
C THR A 43 -0.06 -7.12 2.36
N ASN A 44 -0.13 -8.26 1.68
CA ASN A 44 -1.28 -9.19 1.77
C ASN A 44 -1.64 -9.55 3.22
N LYS A 45 -0.64 -9.76 4.09
CA LYS A 45 -0.86 -10.04 5.52
C LYS A 45 -1.67 -8.94 6.22
N ARG A 46 -1.37 -7.68 5.93
CA ARG A 46 -2.11 -6.52 6.48
C ARG A 46 -3.52 -6.44 5.91
N LEU A 47 -3.69 -6.72 4.62
CA LEU A 47 -5.01 -6.76 4.00
C LEU A 47 -5.89 -7.83 4.63
N ILE A 48 -5.33 -9.02 4.89
CA ILE A 48 -6.01 -10.10 5.61
C ILE A 48 -6.36 -9.67 7.04
N GLN A 49 -5.45 -9.01 7.75
CA GLN A 49 -5.73 -8.45 9.08
C GLN A 49 -6.86 -7.41 9.08
N TRP A 50 -7.01 -6.64 8.00
CA TRP A 50 -8.13 -5.72 7.80
C TRP A 50 -9.44 -6.41 7.40
N GLY A 51 -9.44 -7.73 7.18
CA GLY A 51 -10.61 -8.52 6.84
C GLY A 51 -10.74 -8.89 5.36
N LEU A 52 -9.73 -8.61 4.52
CA LEU A 52 -9.73 -9.07 3.14
C LEU A 52 -9.48 -10.59 3.11
N LYS A 53 -10.44 -11.35 2.57
CA LYS A 53 -10.29 -12.80 2.45
C LYS A 53 -9.34 -13.13 1.30
N ASP A 54 -8.45 -14.10 1.53
CA ASP A 54 -7.64 -14.67 0.47
C ASP A 54 -8.52 -15.54 -0.43
N LEU A 55 -8.56 -15.19 -1.72
CA LEU A 55 -9.37 -15.90 -2.71
C LEU A 55 -8.85 -17.33 -2.96
N ILE A 56 -7.54 -17.53 -2.88
CA ILE A 56 -6.93 -18.85 -3.10
C ILE A 56 -7.37 -19.79 -2.00
N LEU A 57 -7.27 -19.36 -0.73
CA LEU A 57 -7.73 -20.12 0.42
C LEU A 57 -9.24 -20.44 0.37
N LEU A 58 -10.06 -19.50 -0.14
CA LEU A 58 -11.49 -19.72 -0.31
C LEU A 58 -11.79 -20.74 -1.41
N TYR A 59 -11.02 -20.73 -2.49
CA TYR A 59 -11.16 -21.68 -3.58
C TYR A 59 -10.77 -23.09 -3.13
N GLU A 60 -9.64 -23.25 -2.45
CA GLU A 60 -9.13 -24.54 -1.95
C GLU A 60 -10.02 -25.17 -0.87
N ARG A 61 -10.77 -24.35 -0.13
CA ARG A 61 -11.71 -24.83 0.89
C ARG A 61 -12.97 -25.48 0.30
N LYS A 62 -13.22 -25.28 -1.00
CA LYS A 62 -14.40 -25.78 -1.70
C LYS A 62 -14.09 -27.10 -2.41
#